data_AF-A0A316LIY1-F1
#
_entry.id   AF-A0A316LIY1-F1
#
_cell.length_a   1.000
_cell.length_b   1.000
_cell.length_c   1.000
_cell.angle_alpha   90.00
_cell.angle_beta   90.00
_cell.angle_gamma   90.00
#
_symmetry.space_group_name_H-M   'P 1'
#
loop_
_entity.id
_entity.type
_entity.pdbx_description
1 polymer ?
#
loop_
_entity_poly.entity_id
_entity_poly.type
_entity_poly.pdbx_seq_one_letter_code
_entity_poly.pdbx_strand_id
1 'polypeptide(L)' 'MNRDVIIACDFSSKEETLAFLDHFQEEKPYVKIGMELFYAAGPEIVREIKQRGHKIFLDLKLHDIPNTVKKAMSVLSS' A
#
# COMPACT_ATOMS: atom_id res chain seq x y z
N MET A 1 -17.27 12.21 15.45
CA MET A 1 -16.30 11.16 15.09
C MET A 1 -15.90 11.37 13.65
N ASN A 2 -14.64 11.67 13.37
CA ASN A 2 -14.15 11.64 12.00
C ASN A 2 -14.02 10.16 11.59
N ARG A 3 -14.54 9.78 10.42
CA ARG A 3 -14.39 8.41 9.91
C ARG A 3 -13.14 8.37 9.06
N ASP A 4 -12.17 7.55 9.44
CA ASP A 4 -10.99 7.30 8.62
C ASP A 4 -11.44 6.67 7.29
N VAL A 5 -11.05 7.30 6.18
CA VAL A 5 -11.25 6.77 4.83
C VAL A 5 -10.00 6.04 4.36
N ILE A 6 -10.20 4.96 3.61
CA ILE A 6 -9.13 4.23 2.93
C ILE A 6 -9.30 4.48 1.43
N ILE A 7 -8.31 5.14 0.82
CA ILE A 7 -8.31 5.41 -0.62
C ILE A 7 -7.70 4.22 -1.35
N ALA A 8 -8.43 3.69 -2.34
CA ALA A 8 -7.91 2.66 -3.23
C ALA A 8 -6.97 3.28 -4.27
N CYS A 9 -5.66 3.05 -4.14
CA CYS A 9 -4.66 3.49 -5.11
C CYS A 9 -4.50 2.43 -6.21
N ASP A 10 -5.54 2.24 -7.01
CA ASP A 10 -5.56 1.29 -8.13
C ASP A 10 -4.99 1.94 -9.40
N PHE A 11 -3.72 2.36 -9.31
CA PHE A 11 -2.97 2.96 -10.40
C PHE A 11 -1.99 1.96 -11.02
N SER A 12 -1.69 2.19 -12.30
CA SER A 12 -0.83 1.28 -13.09
C SER A 12 0.67 1.45 -12.82
N SER A 13 1.06 2.59 -12.22
CA SER A 13 2.46 2.94 -11.99
C SER A 13 2.69 3.60 -10.64
N LYS A 14 3.96 3.54 -10.21
CA LYS A 14 4.46 4.27 -9.05
C LYS A 14 4.29 5.77 -9.24
N GLU A 15 4.67 6.29 -10.40
CA GLU A 15 4.67 7.72 -10.71
C GLU A 15 3.26 8.31 -10.60
N GLU A 16 2.27 7.63 -11.18
CA GLU A 16 0.86 8.03 -11.11
C GLU A 16 0.34 8.02 -9.67
N THR A 17 0.68 6.97 -8.91
CA THR A 17 0.30 6.87 -7.49
C THR A 17 0.87 8.02 -6.67
N LEU A 18 2.17 8.31 -6.83
CA LEU A 18 2.84 9.34 -6.05
C LEU A 18 2.35 10.75 -6.42
N ALA A 19 2.14 11.01 -7.71
CA ALA A 19 1.56 12.27 -8.17
C ALA A 19 0.16 12.49 -7.58
N PHE A 20 -0.67 11.45 -7.50
CA PHE A 20 -1.96 11.53 -6.83
C PHE A 20 -1.81 11.85 -5.33
N LEU A 21 -0.85 11.20 -4.66
CA LEU A 21 -0.60 11.43 -3.23
C LEU A 21 0.00 12.80 -2.92
N ASP A 22 0.64 13.46 -3.88
CA ASP A 22 1.17 14.83 -3.71
C ASP A 22 0.07 15.87 -3.44
N HIS A 23 -1.19 15.58 -3.77
CA HIS A 23 -2.34 16.41 -3.41
C HIS A 23 -2.66 16.41 -1.90
N PHE A 24 -2.13 15.45 -1.15
CA PHE A 24 -2.42 15.22 0.26
C PHE A 24 -1.25 15.69 1.16
N GLN A 25 -1.04 17.01 1.26
CA GLN A 25 0.09 17.57 2.01
C GLN A 25 -0.16 17.58 3.53
N GLU A 26 -1.31 18.08 3.97
CA GLU A 26 -1.66 18.22 5.40
C GLU A 26 -2.30 16.95 5.96
N GLU A 27 -3.33 16.44 5.28
CA GLU A 27 -4.02 15.22 5.67
C GLU A 27 -3.39 14.00 5.00
N LYS A 28 -3.08 12.96 5.78
CA LYS A 28 -2.48 11.72 5.28
C LYS A 28 -3.48 10.57 5.40
N PRO A 29 -4.38 10.38 4.41
CA PRO A 29 -5.37 9.32 4.45
C PRO A 29 -4.70 7.93 4.46
N TYR A 30 -5.44 6.93 4.93
CA TYR A 30 -5.06 5.55 4.68
C TYR A 30 -5.12 5.28 3.18
N VAL A 31 -4.15 4.50 2.68
CA VAL A 31 -4.10 4.10 1.27
C VAL A 31 -4.06 2.59 1.16
N LYS A 32 -4.82 2.05 0.22
CA LYS A 32 -4.81 0.63 -0.14
C LYS A 32 -3.87 0.44 -1.33
N ILE A 33 -2.86 -0.41 -1.16
CA ILE A 33 -1.96 -0.85 -2.23
C ILE A 33 -2.38 -2.26 -2.64
N GLY A 34 -2.84 -2.40 -3.88
CA GLY A 34 -3.21 -3.68 -4.48
C GLY A 34 -2.04 -4.42 -5.11
N MET A 35 -2.31 -5.66 -5.54
CA MET A 35 -1.33 -6.54 -6.19
C MET A 35 -0.74 -5.94 -7.47
N GLU A 36 -1.55 -5.26 -8.28
CA GLU A 36 -1.11 -4.66 -9.55
C GLU A 36 0.03 -3.66 -9.33
N LEU A 37 -0.21 -2.64 -8.51
CA LEU A 37 0.81 -1.64 -8.15
C LEU A 37 2.00 -2.28 -7.42
N PHE A 38 1.75 -3.21 -6.50
CA PHE A 38 2.82 -3.87 -5.75
C PHE A 38 3.73 -4.73 -6.64
N TYR A 39 3.19 -5.40 -7.66
CA TYR A 39 3.98 -6.19 -8.60
C TYR A 39 4.70 -5.32 -9.63
N ALA A 40 4.08 -4.22 -10.07
CA ALA A 40 4.71 -3.28 -11.00
C ALA A 40 5.89 -2.54 -10.36
N ALA A 41 5.71 -2.04 -9.13
CA ALA A 41 6.70 -1.20 -8.44
C ALA A 41 7.58 -1.95 -7.44
N GLY A 42 7.22 -3.20 -7.10
CA GLY A 42 7.86 -3.96 -6.03
C GLY A 42 7.57 -3.41 -4.63
N PRO A 43 8.22 -3.94 -3.59
CA PRO A 43 8.01 -3.52 -2.19
C PRO A 43 8.42 -2.07 -1.90
N GLU A 44 9.18 -1.43 -2.79
CA GLU A 44 9.66 -0.07 -2.59
C GLU A 44 8.52 0.96 -2.53
N ILE A 45 7.42 0.73 -3.25
CA ILE A 45 6.25 1.63 -3.21
C ILE A 45 5.66 1.74 -1.81
N VAL A 46 5.67 0.65 -1.05
CA VAL A 46 5.20 0.62 0.34
C VAL A 46 6.10 1.48 1.22
N ARG A 47 7.42 1.39 1.03
CA ARG A 47 8.40 2.18 1.80
C ARG A 47 8.26 3.66 1.52
N GLU A 48 8.12 4.03 0.25
CA GLU A 48 8.00 5.43 -0.14
C GLU A 48 6.69 6.07 0.34
N ILE A 49 5.56 5.38 0.18
CA ILE A 49 4.26 5.86 0.69
C ILE A 49 4.29 6.02 2.22
N LYS A 50 4.95 5.09 2.93
CA LYS A 50 5.12 5.17 4.38
C LYS A 50 6.01 6.35 4.78
N GLN A 51 7.09 6.62 4.06
CA GLN A 51 7.97 7.78 4.28
C GLN A 51 7.22 9.11 4.07
N ARG A 52 6.24 9.14 3.16
CA ARG A 52 5.35 10.28 2.92
C ARG A 52 4.28 10.48 4.00
N GLY A 53 4.24 9.62 5.02
CA GLY A 53 3.39 9.74 6.20
C GLY A 53 2.01 9.08 6.07
N HIS A 54 1.73 8.39 4.97
CA HIS A 54 0.47 7.67 4.81
C HIS A 54 0.46 6.36 5.58
N LYS A 55 -0.72 5.99 6.09
CA LYS A 55 -0.96 4.66 6.64
C LYS A 55 -1.36 3.73 5.51
N ILE A 56 -0.88 2.49 5.55
CA ILE A 56 -1.01 1.57 4.41
C ILE A 56 -1.86 0.36 4.80
N PHE A 57 -2.83 0.05 3.95
CA PHE A 57 -3.47 -1.25 3.86
C PHE A 57 -2.89 -2.00 2.65
N LEU A 58 -2.02 -2.97 2.91
CA LEU A 58 -1.39 -3.77 1.86
C LEU A 58 -2.31 -4.96 1.50
N ASP A 59 -3.03 -4.85 0.39
CA ASP A 59 -4.11 -5.76 -0.02
C ASP A 59 -3.64 -6.73 -1.11
N LEU A 60 -2.74 -7.65 -0.70
CA LEU A 60 -2.16 -8.66 -1.59
C LEU A 60 -2.97 -9.96 -1.68
N LYS A 61 -4.09 -10.05 -0.96
CA LYS A 61 -5.02 -11.20 -0.97
C LYS A 61 -4.31 -12.55 -0.89
N LEU A 62 -3.35 -12.69 0.03
CA LEU A 62 -2.62 -13.95 0.21
C LEU A 62 -3.60 -15.09 0.49
N HIS A 63 -3.58 -16.10 -0.38
CA HIS A 63 -4.54 -17.20 -0.36
C HIS A 63 -3.81 -18.54 -0.54
N ASP A 64 -3.30 -19.07 0.56
CA ASP A 64 -2.51 -20.30 0.64
C ASP A 64 -2.72 -20.97 2.02
N ILE A 65 -2.11 -22.13 2.27
CA ILE A 65 -2.15 -22.78 3.59
C ILE A 65 -1.57 -21.87 4.68
N PRO A 66 -2.03 -21.96 5.94
CA PRO A 66 -1.68 -21.01 6.99
C PRO A 66 -0.17 -20.82 7.20
N ASN A 67 0.62 -21.89 7.08
CA ASN A 67 2.07 -21.83 7.25
C ASN A 67 2.75 -21.04 6.12
N THR A 68 2.27 -21.16 4.88
CA THR A 68 2.79 -20.41 3.73
C THR A 68 2.42 -18.94 3.85
N VAL A 69 1.17 -18.63 4.20
CA VAL A 69 0.72 -17.24 4.45
C VAL A 69 1.56 -16.59 5.55
N LYS A 70 1.81 -17.30 6.66
CA LYS A 70 2.66 -16.80 7.76
C LYS A 70 4.08 -16.48 7.27
N LYS A 71 4.70 -17.36 6.49
CA LYS A 71 6.05 -17.15 5.92
C LYS A 71 6.07 -15.96 4.96
N ALA A 72 5.08 -15.85 4.08
CA ALA A 72 4.95 -14.71 3.18
C ALA A 72 4.81 -13.40 3.95
N MET A 73 3.96 -13.36 4.98
CA MET A 73 3.81 -12.17 5.84
C MET A 73 5.12 -11.80 6.57
N SER A 74 5.92 -12.77 7.01
CA SER A 74 7.22 -12.50 7.63
C SER A 74 8.20 -11.80 6.70
N VAL A 75 8.14 -12.09 5.40
CA VAL A 75 8.97 -11.43 4.37
C VAL A 75 8.39 -10.06 4.00
N LEU A 76 7.06 -9.93 3.96
CA LEU A 76 6.42 -8.66 3.63
C LEU A 76 6.53 -7.63 4.77
N SER A 77 6.67 -8.07 6.01
CA SER A 77 6.81 -7.21 7.18
C SER A 77 8.23 -6.73 7.47
N SER A 78 9.24 -7.28 6.79
CA SER A 78 10.66 -6.92 6.98
C SER A 78 11.05 -5.67 6.20
#